data_AF-A0A7H1PZH3-F1
#
_entry.id   AF-A0A7H1PZH3-F1
#
_cell.length_a   1.000
_cell.length_b   1.000
_cell.length_c   1.000
_cell.angle_alpha   90.00
_cell.angle_beta   90.00
_cell.angle_gamma   90.00
#
_symmetry.space_group_name_H-M   'P 1'
#
loop_
_entity.id
_entity.type
_entity.pdbx_description
1 polymer ?
#
loop_
_entity_poly.entity_id
_entity_poly.type
_entity_poly.pdbx_seq_one_letter_code
_entity_poly.pdbx_strand_id
1 'polypeptide(L)' 'MTEPYAVPVPRGYRVGDWEVREPLATGAFGSVYAARRVGGPDGRLPAAPP' A
#
# COMPACT_ATOMS: atom_id res chain seq x y z
N MET A 1 -11.97 23.24 -13.39
CA MET A 1 -11.17 22.51 -12.38
C MET A 1 -11.22 21.05 -12.78
N THR A 2 -10.09 20.41 -13.12
CA THR A 2 -10.11 18.98 -13.42
C THR A 2 -10.20 18.25 -12.09
N GLU A 3 -11.29 17.53 -11.85
CA GLU A 3 -11.35 16.63 -10.70
C GLU A 3 -10.18 15.64 -10.84
N PRO A 4 -9.40 15.38 -9.79
CA PRO A 4 -8.31 14.42 -9.87
C PRO A 4 -8.90 13.06 -10.25
N TYR A 5 -8.32 12.40 -11.27
CA TYR A 5 -8.62 11.02 -11.64
C TYR A 5 -8.09 10.06 -10.56
N ALA A 6 -8.45 10.32 -9.30
CA ALA A 6 -8.14 9.49 -8.17
C ALA A 6 -9.30 8.51 -8.01
N VAL A 7 -9.16 7.32 -8.58
CA VAL A 7 -10.09 6.23 -8.30
C VAL A 7 -9.90 5.83 -6.83
N PRO A 8 -10.94 5.91 -5.98
CA PRO A 8 -10.82 5.51 -4.59
C PRO A 8 -10.61 4.00 -4.53
N VAL A 9 -9.53 3.57 -3.87
CA VAL A 9 -9.24 2.15 -3.66
C VAL A 9 -9.80 1.73 -2.30
N PRO A 10 -10.69 0.74 -2.24
CA PRO A 10 -11.23 0.26 -0.97
C PRO A 10 -10.13 -0.32 -0.06
N ARG A 11 -10.26 -0.09 1.25
CA ARG A 11 -9.43 -0.76 2.25
C ARG A 11 -9.55 -2.27 2.11
N GLY A 12 -8.42 -2.98 2.16
CA GLY A 12 -8.37 -4.44 1.99
C GLY A 12 -8.16 -4.89 0.55
N TYR A 13 -8.17 -3.97 -0.44
CA TYR A 13 -7.83 -4.30 -1.81
C TYR A 13 -6.41 -4.87 -1.91
N ARG A 14 -6.22 -5.86 -2.79
CA ARG A 14 -4.98 -6.62 -2.89
C ARG A 14 -4.25 -6.33 -4.19
N VAL A 15 -2.95 -6.04 -4.08
CA VAL A 15 -2.02 -5.91 -5.20
C VAL A 15 -0.87 -6.89 -4.97
N GLY A 16 -0.95 -8.07 -5.59
CA GLY A 16 -0.03 -9.17 -5.30
C GLY A 16 0.00 -9.51 -3.80
N ASP A 17 1.17 -9.41 -3.18
CA ASP A 17 1.39 -9.69 -1.76
C ASP A 17 0.94 -8.56 -0.81
N TRP A 18 0.47 -7.42 -1.32
CA TRP A 18 0.18 -6.21 -0.55
C TRP A 18 -1.31 -5.93 -0.38
N GLU A 19 -1.70 -5.53 0.83
CA GLU A 19 -3.03 -5.04 1.19
C GLU A 19 -2.99 -3.51 1.25
N VAL A 20 -3.86 -2.86 0.49
CA VAL A 20 -4.04 -1.40 0.46
C VAL A 20 -4.84 -0.95 1.69
N ARG A 21 -4.42 0.15 2.29
CA ARG A 21 -4.98 0.73 3.52
C ARG A 21 -5.43 2.17 3.31
N GLU A 22 -5.15 3.06 4.25
CA GLU A 22 -5.61 4.44 4.21
C GLU A 22 -4.88 5.26 3.12
N PRO A 23 -5.55 6.22 2.46
CA PRO A 23 -4.90 7.13 1.52
C PRO A 23 -3.94 8.07 2.26
N LEU A 24 -2.81 8.36 1.63
CA LEU A 24 -1.76 9.24 2.16
C LEU A 24 -1.70 10.57 1.39
N ALA A 25 -1.85 10.54 0.07
CA ALA A 25 -1.80 11.73 -0.78
C ALA A 25 -2.49 11.51 -2.13
N THR A 26 -2.94 12.59 -2.75
CA THR A 26 -3.47 12.61 -4.13
C THR A 26 -2.81 13.73 -4.91
N GLY A 27 -2.40 13.44 -6.15
CA GLY A 27 -1.80 14.41 -7.06
C GLY A 27 -2.37 14.30 -8.47
N ALA A 28 -1.79 15.06 -9.40
CA ALA A 28 -2.27 15.15 -10.78
C ALA A 28 -2.27 13.81 -11.55
N PHE A 29 -1.44 12.86 -11.11
CA PHE A 29 -1.23 11.58 -11.81
C PHE A 29 -1.77 10.36 -11.06
N GLY A 30 -2.28 10.52 -9.83
CA GLY A 30 -2.76 9.39 -9.04
C GLY A 30 -2.78 9.63 -7.54
N SER A 31 -3.00 8.56 -6.78
CA SER A 31 -3.07 8.59 -5.32
C SER A 31 -2.10 7.57 -4.70
N VAL A 32 -1.55 7.94 -3.55
CA VAL A 32 -0.64 7.13 -2.75
C VAL A 32 -1.41 6.62 -1.54
N TYR A 33 -1.29 5.32 -1.26
CA TYR A 33 -1.93 4.66 -0.12
C TYR A 33 -0.89 3.97 0.75
N ALA A 34 -1.18 3.86 2.05
CA ALA A 34 -0.45 2.95 2.90
C ALA A 34 -0.70 1.50 2.46
N ALA A 35 0.32 0.64 2.59
CA ALA A 35 0.22 -0.77 2.23
C ALA A 35 0.87 -1.66 3.29
N ARG A 36 0.27 -2.82 3.55
CA ARG A 36 0.84 -3.87 4.40
C ARG A 36 1.13 -5.11 3.58
N ARG A 37 2.33 -5.68 3.73
CA ARG A 37 2.65 -6.97 3.12
C ARG A 37 1.95 -8.09 3.90
N VAL A 38 1.21 -8.95 3.21
CA VAL A 38 0.53 -10.11 3.80
C VAL A 38 0.87 -11.44 3.10
N GLY A 39 1.78 -11.44 2.12
CA GLY A 39 2.26 -12.64 1.43
C GLY A 39 3.78 -12.63 1.20
N GLY A 40 4.34 -13.80 0.86
CA GLY A 40 5.77 -14.07 0.62
C GLY A 40 6.61 -14.26 1.90
N PRO A 41 7.90 -14.69 1.79
CA PRO A 41 8.71 -15.04 2.95
C PRO A 41 8.76 -13.85 3.92
N ASP A 42 8.43 -14.13 5.17
CA ASP A 42 8.45 -13.18 6.28
C ASP A 42 9.82 -12.51 6.27
N GLY A 43 9.86 -11.18 6.15
CA GLY A 43 11.07 -10.36 6.15
C GLY A 43 11.79 -10.36 7.51
N ARG A 44 11.81 -11.50 8.20
CA ARG A 44 12.55 -11.80 9.40
C ARG A 44 14.03 -11.63 9.07
N LEU A 45 14.58 -10.51 9.50
CA LEU A 45 16.02 -10.36 9.60
C LEU A 45 16.56 -11.49 10.50
N PRO A 46 17.73 -12.08 10.18
CA PRO A 46 18.33 -13.10 11.04
C PRO A 46 18.47 -12.55 12.46
N ALA A 47 18.17 -13.39 13.46
CA ALA A 47 18.34 -12.98 14.85
C ALA A 47 19.81 -12.65 15.11
N ALA A 48 20.07 -11.51 15.77
CA ALA A 48 21.41 -11.20 16.26
C ALA A 48 21.81 -12.22 17.33
N PRO A 49 23.07 -12.69 17.36
CA PRO A 49 23.55 -13.60 18.40
C PRO A 49 23.47 -12.97 19.80
N PRO A 50 23.40 -13.79 20.87
CA PRO A 50 23.17 -13.33 22.25
C PRO A 50 24.31 -12.46 22.81
#